data_AF-C2KIF0-F1
#
_entry.id   AF-C2KIF0-F1
#
_cell.length_a   1.000
_cell.length_b   1.000
_cell.length_c   1.000
_cell.angle_alpha   90.00
_cell.angle_beta   90.00
_cell.angle_gamma   90.00
#
_symmetry.space_group_name_H-M   'P 1'
#
loop_
_entity.id
_entity.type
_entity.pdbx_description
1 polymer ?
#
loop_
_entity_poly.entity_id
_entity_poly.type
_entity_poly.pdbx_seq_one_letter_code
_entity_poly.pdbx_strand_id
1 'polypeptide(L)'
;MKIEIINSLTETNLKGVAWQIEQVKSGNSDELWLATPHEDAAHLIKKLGLNPHRVFDIYAQSYLSEIDETKGIWWGELPVPNEAQLIINKDWTKSIVSRGQQLATVRWFGDSKRIVQAVVWQDSDGKIDYKDIYLRDGRLFAKQYFSEGKLLESDFYFGHPEVVVSDYYFEGKRNFVYVAGQKHASAEKYIMNTLSKYAGNDYNVTQLQREMSYVPKRTTLTILDELSNEKRDIWSQLTVILKDNQHEITRILVDQKNYLKLRMTGLPMKKVHRRN
;
A
#
# COMPACT_ATOMS: atom_id res chain seq x y z
N MET A 1 5.65 18.69 -10.81
CA MET A 1 5.47 17.34 -11.38
C MET A 1 4.03 16.92 -11.15
N LYS A 2 3.48 16.10 -12.03
CA LYS A 2 2.16 15.48 -11.90
C LYS A 2 2.30 14.08 -11.34
N ILE A 3 1.70 13.86 -10.17
CA ILE A 3 1.85 12.64 -9.39
C ILE A 3 0.51 11.93 -9.26
N GLU A 4 0.50 10.65 -9.58
CA GLU A 4 -0.64 9.77 -9.31
C GLU A 4 -0.48 9.11 -7.94
N ILE A 5 -1.41 9.32 -7.01
CA ILE A 5 -1.39 8.64 -5.71
C ILE A 5 -2.38 7.47 -5.74
N ILE A 6 -1.92 6.29 -5.34
CA ILE A 6 -2.78 5.11 -5.12
C ILE A 6 -2.64 4.61 -3.68
N ASN A 7 -3.72 4.05 -3.12
CA ASN A 7 -3.68 3.49 -1.78
C ASN A 7 -2.80 2.24 -1.70
N SER A 8 -3.02 1.27 -2.59
CA SER A 8 -2.34 -0.03 -2.54
C SER A 8 -2.16 -0.66 -3.92
N LEU A 9 -1.09 -1.45 -4.08
CA LEU A 9 -0.87 -2.30 -5.26
C LEU A 9 -1.77 -3.54 -5.30
N THR A 10 -2.48 -3.84 -4.21
CA THR A 10 -3.47 -4.91 -4.19
C THR A 10 -4.78 -4.55 -4.91
N GLU A 11 -4.98 -3.26 -5.21
CA GLU A 11 -6.21 -2.71 -5.78
C GLU A 11 -6.07 -2.38 -7.28
N THR A 12 -5.09 -2.97 -7.96
CA THR A 12 -4.77 -2.70 -9.38
C THR A 12 -5.89 -3.07 -10.36
N ASN A 13 -6.86 -3.87 -9.93
CA ASN A 13 -8.06 -4.20 -10.69
C ASN A 13 -9.14 -3.10 -10.63
N LEU A 14 -9.06 -2.15 -9.70
CA LEU A 14 -9.97 -1.02 -9.66
C LEU A 14 -9.72 -0.12 -10.87
N LYS A 15 -10.79 0.26 -11.57
CA LYS A 15 -10.73 1.10 -12.78
C LYS A 15 -9.92 2.37 -12.57
N GLY A 16 -10.10 3.01 -11.41
CA GLY A 16 -9.35 4.17 -10.95
C GLY A 16 -7.83 3.93 -10.90
N VAL A 17 -7.43 2.93 -10.12
CA VAL A 17 -6.02 2.58 -9.92
C VAL A 17 -5.36 2.17 -11.24
N ALA A 18 -6.04 1.35 -12.05
CA ALA A 18 -5.54 0.94 -13.38
C ALA A 18 -5.31 2.14 -14.30
N TRP A 19 -6.23 3.11 -14.32
CA TRP A 19 -6.08 4.34 -15.11
C TRP A 19 -4.91 5.20 -14.64
N GLN A 20 -4.70 5.33 -13.32
CA GLN A 20 -3.57 6.07 -12.75
C GLN A 20 -2.22 5.46 -13.14
N ILE A 21 -2.11 4.14 -13.04
CA ILE A 21 -0.93 3.39 -13.50
C ILE A 21 -0.70 3.67 -15.00
N GLU A 22 -1.75 3.64 -15.81
CA GLU A 22 -1.63 3.91 -17.25
C GLU A 22 -1.23 5.37 -17.55
N GLN A 23 -1.64 6.36 -16.75
CA GLN A 23 -1.17 7.74 -16.92
C GLN A 23 0.35 7.84 -16.76
N VAL A 24 0.93 7.12 -15.81
CA VAL A 24 2.38 7.12 -15.59
C VAL A 24 3.10 6.36 -16.69
N LYS A 25 2.57 5.20 -17.11
CA LYS A 25 3.12 4.39 -18.21
C LYS A 25 3.17 5.14 -19.54
N SER A 26 2.08 5.84 -19.87
CA SER A 26 1.95 6.62 -21.10
C SER A 26 2.70 7.96 -21.09
N GLY A 27 3.27 8.36 -19.95
CA GLY A 27 3.98 9.64 -19.80
C GLY A 27 3.07 10.85 -19.59
N ASN A 28 1.77 10.64 -19.37
CA ASN A 28 0.80 11.70 -19.05
C ASN A 28 0.90 12.19 -17.59
N SER A 29 1.54 11.41 -16.73
CA SER A 29 1.91 11.77 -15.36
C SER A 29 3.35 11.33 -15.10
N ASP A 30 4.06 12.07 -14.25
CA ASP A 30 5.50 11.91 -14.04
C ASP A 30 5.81 10.68 -13.16
N GLU A 31 5.03 10.47 -12.10
CA GLU A 31 5.33 9.45 -11.08
C GLU A 31 4.06 8.81 -10.49
N LEU A 32 4.22 7.61 -9.93
CA LEU A 32 3.20 6.89 -9.15
C LEU A 32 3.64 6.82 -7.68
N TRP A 33 2.81 7.26 -6.75
CA TRP A 33 3.13 7.27 -5.32
C TRP A 33 2.21 6.31 -4.55
N LEU A 34 2.82 5.45 -3.73
CA LEU A 34 2.15 4.38 -2.99
C LEU A 34 1.96 4.78 -1.53
N ALA A 35 0.72 4.77 -1.05
CA ALA A 35 0.42 5.13 0.35
C ALA A 35 0.52 3.94 1.33
N THR A 36 0.40 2.72 0.83
CA THR A 36 0.54 1.49 1.63
C THR A 36 1.78 0.74 1.17
N PRO A 37 2.72 0.43 2.08
CA PRO A 37 3.92 -0.30 1.74
C PRO A 37 3.58 -1.74 1.34
N HIS A 38 4.33 -2.32 0.39
CA HIS A 38 4.07 -3.66 -0.13
C HIS A 38 5.40 -4.40 -0.40
N GLU A 39 5.57 -5.59 0.16
CA GLU A 39 6.83 -6.35 0.10
C GLU A 39 7.21 -6.78 -1.32
N ASP A 40 6.20 -6.93 -2.18
CA ASP A 40 6.36 -7.31 -3.58
C ASP A 40 6.33 -6.13 -4.58
N ALA A 41 6.41 -4.88 -4.09
CA ALA A 41 6.12 -3.69 -4.91
C ALA A 41 6.98 -3.60 -6.18
N ALA A 42 8.30 -3.79 -6.08
CA ALA A 42 9.21 -3.66 -7.21
C ALA A 42 8.90 -4.68 -8.33
N HIS A 43 8.59 -5.93 -7.96
CA HIS A 43 8.20 -6.97 -8.92
C HIS A 43 6.87 -6.62 -9.60
N LEU A 44 5.86 -6.25 -8.81
CA LEU A 44 4.52 -5.95 -9.31
C LEU A 44 4.52 -4.75 -10.28
N ILE A 45 5.22 -3.67 -9.93
CA ILE A 45 5.37 -2.49 -10.78
C ILE A 45 6.05 -2.84 -12.10
N LYS A 46 7.11 -3.66 -12.06
CA LYS A 46 7.80 -4.13 -13.28
C LYS A 46 6.87 -4.98 -14.15
N LYS A 47 6.08 -5.88 -13.56
CA LYS A 47 5.07 -6.69 -14.26
C LYS A 47 3.98 -5.84 -14.91
N LEU A 48 3.65 -4.68 -14.32
CA LEU A 48 2.73 -3.70 -14.88
C LEU A 48 3.35 -2.85 -16.01
N GLY A 49 4.66 -2.99 -16.28
CA GLY A 49 5.39 -2.26 -17.31
C GLY A 49 5.84 -0.86 -16.87
N LEU A 50 5.96 -0.62 -15.57
CA LEU A 50 6.46 0.64 -15.01
C LEU A 50 7.92 0.53 -14.60
N ASN A 51 8.64 1.65 -14.70
CA ASN A 51 10.00 1.77 -14.16
C ASN A 51 9.92 1.98 -12.63
N PRO A 52 10.54 1.11 -11.80
CA PRO A 52 10.56 1.25 -10.34
C PRO A 52 11.04 2.63 -9.86
N HIS A 53 12.00 3.25 -10.56
CA HIS A 53 12.53 4.56 -10.21
C HIS A 53 11.52 5.73 -10.39
N ARG A 54 10.36 5.48 -11.01
CA ARG A 54 9.24 6.43 -11.10
C ARG A 54 8.13 6.13 -10.10
N VAL A 55 8.37 5.18 -9.18
CA VAL A 55 7.42 4.80 -8.14
C VAL A 55 7.99 5.12 -6.77
N PHE A 56 7.29 5.97 -6.03
CA PHE A 56 7.69 6.41 -4.70
C PHE A 56 6.85 5.73 -3.63
N ASP A 57 7.48 5.06 -2.67
CA ASP A 57 6.80 4.55 -1.48
C ASP A 57 6.77 5.66 -0.43
N ILE A 58 5.55 6.18 -0.14
CA ILE A 58 5.38 7.30 0.78
C ILE A 58 5.77 6.90 2.21
N TYR A 59 5.57 5.62 2.56
CA TYR A 59 5.84 5.10 3.89
C TYR A 59 7.35 4.95 4.12
N ALA A 60 8.08 4.44 3.13
CA ALA A 60 9.54 4.34 3.13
C ALA A 60 10.25 5.69 2.87
N GLN A 61 9.53 6.67 2.31
CA GLN A 61 10.07 7.94 1.83
C GLN A 61 11.20 7.75 0.80
N SER A 62 11.07 6.74 -0.05
CA SER A 62 12.08 6.40 -1.05
C SER A 62 11.44 5.89 -2.34
N TYR A 63 12.17 6.04 -3.44
CA TYR A 63 11.80 5.41 -4.70
C TYR A 63 12.08 3.92 -4.65
N LEU A 64 11.25 3.14 -5.34
CA LEU A 64 11.52 1.72 -5.51
C LEU A 64 12.82 1.53 -6.31
N SER A 65 13.56 0.48 -5.97
CA SER A 65 14.75 0.06 -6.70
C SER A 65 14.47 -1.20 -7.50
N GLU A 66 15.32 -1.49 -8.48
CA GLU A 66 15.35 -2.84 -9.04
C GLU A 66 15.68 -3.86 -7.95
N ILE A 67 15.17 -5.07 -8.14
CA ILE A 67 15.41 -6.22 -7.28
C ILE A 67 16.12 -7.30 -8.07
N ASP A 68 17.08 -7.95 -7.42
CA ASP A 68 17.77 -9.12 -7.94
C ASP A 68 17.16 -10.37 -7.29
N GLU A 69 16.20 -10.98 -7.97
CA GLU A 69 15.51 -12.18 -7.45
C GLU A 69 16.44 -13.38 -7.28
N THR A 70 17.64 -13.37 -7.88
CA THR A 70 18.62 -14.45 -7.67
C THR A 70 19.19 -14.46 -6.25
N LYS A 71 19.04 -13.36 -5.51
CA LYS A 71 19.43 -13.22 -4.11
C LYS A 71 18.30 -13.55 -3.14
N GLY A 72 17.10 -13.82 -3.64
CA GLY A 72 15.97 -14.25 -2.83
C GLY A 72 16.30 -15.47 -1.98
N ILE A 73 15.76 -15.53 -0.77
CA ILE A 73 15.95 -16.70 0.11
C ILE A 73 15.28 -17.89 -0.54
N TRP A 74 16.07 -18.78 -1.11
CA TRP A 74 15.56 -20.06 -1.58
C TRP A 74 15.14 -20.88 -0.37
N TRP A 75 13.98 -21.55 -0.45
CA TRP A 75 13.39 -22.18 0.74
C TRP A 75 14.34 -23.13 1.50
N GLY A 76 15.20 -23.90 0.82
CA GLY A 76 16.16 -24.79 1.47
C GLY A 76 17.42 -24.11 2.03
N GLU A 77 17.57 -22.81 1.79
CA GLU A 77 18.62 -21.96 2.38
C GLU A 77 18.06 -21.08 3.51
N LEU A 78 16.76 -21.15 3.79
CA LEU A 78 16.14 -20.43 4.89
C LEU A 78 16.79 -20.88 6.22
N PRO A 79 17.42 -19.98 7.00
CA PRO A 79 17.97 -20.35 8.29
C PRO A 79 16.87 -20.84 9.22
N VAL A 80 17.06 -22.02 9.82
CA VAL A 80 16.12 -22.61 10.79
C VAL A 80 16.81 -22.85 12.13
N PRO A 81 16.10 -22.68 13.26
CA PRO A 81 16.66 -22.87 14.59
C PRO A 81 16.78 -24.36 14.92
N ASN A 82 17.87 -24.72 15.63
CA ASN A 82 18.13 -26.10 16.06
C ASN A 82 18.11 -27.08 14.88
N GLU A 83 18.19 -28.39 15.11
CA GLU A 83 18.12 -29.42 14.05
C GLU A 83 16.72 -29.51 13.38
N ALA A 84 16.02 -28.38 13.25
CA ALA A 84 14.73 -28.28 12.60
C ALA A 84 14.83 -28.60 11.10
N GLN A 85 13.72 -29.06 10.56
CA GLN A 85 13.57 -29.48 9.19
C GLN A 85 12.49 -28.65 8.52
N LEU A 86 12.73 -28.30 7.26
CA LEU A 86 11.73 -27.74 6.39
C LEU A 86 10.95 -28.87 5.72
N ILE A 87 9.64 -28.89 5.95
CA ILE A 87 8.74 -29.92 5.44
C ILE A 87 7.73 -29.27 4.48
N ILE A 88 7.54 -29.88 3.31
CA ILE A 88 6.42 -29.59 2.42
C ILE A 88 5.38 -30.67 2.66
N ASN A 89 4.24 -30.28 3.23
CA ASN A 89 3.17 -31.20 3.58
C ASN A 89 2.38 -31.62 2.32
N LYS A 90 1.58 -32.68 2.46
CA LYS A 90 0.74 -33.22 1.35
C LYS A 90 -0.27 -32.21 0.81
N ASP A 91 -0.74 -31.31 1.67
CA ASP A 91 -1.65 -30.21 1.33
C ASP A 91 -0.92 -28.97 0.78
N TRP A 92 0.36 -29.11 0.46
CA TRP A 92 1.26 -28.05 0.01
C TRP A 92 1.52 -26.93 1.03
N THR A 93 1.08 -27.05 2.28
CA THR A 93 1.59 -26.16 3.34
C THR A 93 3.08 -26.42 3.55
N LYS A 94 3.82 -25.40 4.00
CA LYS A 94 5.25 -25.53 4.30
C LYS A 94 5.48 -25.21 5.76
N SER A 95 6.19 -26.08 6.46
CA SER A 95 6.39 -25.99 7.90
C SER A 95 7.88 -26.08 8.25
N ILE A 96 8.28 -25.38 9.30
CA ILE A 96 9.54 -25.63 10.02
C ILE A 96 9.17 -26.50 11.22
N VAL A 97 9.78 -27.68 11.32
CA VAL A 97 9.46 -28.66 12.36
C VAL A 97 10.72 -29.07 13.09
N SER A 98 10.68 -29.07 14.42
CA SER A 98 11.76 -29.60 15.26
C SER A 98 11.20 -30.64 16.21
N ARG A 99 11.79 -31.85 16.22
CA ARG A 99 11.40 -32.96 17.11
C ARG A 99 9.89 -33.27 17.08
N GLY A 100 9.28 -33.17 15.89
CA GLY A 100 7.85 -33.42 15.69
C GLY A 100 6.92 -32.25 16.04
N GLN A 101 7.44 -31.15 16.61
CA GLN A 101 6.68 -29.94 16.89
C GLN A 101 6.86 -28.93 15.74
N GLN A 102 5.75 -28.36 15.27
CA GLN A 102 5.80 -27.26 14.31
C GLN A 102 6.23 -25.98 15.02
N LEU A 103 7.29 -25.35 14.51
CA LEU A 103 7.82 -24.08 15.01
C LEU A 103 7.33 -22.89 14.19
N ALA A 104 7.10 -23.10 12.89
CA ALA A 104 6.65 -22.03 12.00
C ALA A 104 5.97 -22.57 10.74
N THR A 105 5.24 -21.69 10.07
CA THR A 105 4.77 -21.90 8.69
C THR A 105 5.49 -20.97 7.72
N VAL A 106 5.73 -21.44 6.50
CA VAL A 106 6.48 -20.70 5.47
C VAL A 106 5.57 -20.44 4.28
N ARG A 107 5.57 -19.20 3.80
CA ARG A 107 4.90 -18.77 2.57
C ARG A 107 5.94 -18.44 1.51
N TRP A 108 5.66 -18.83 0.28
CA TRP A 108 6.46 -18.44 -0.88
C TRP A 108 5.80 -17.33 -1.66
N PHE A 109 6.59 -16.54 -2.36
CA PHE A 109 6.09 -15.60 -3.35
C PHE A 109 5.35 -16.35 -4.47
N GLY A 110 4.22 -15.80 -4.92
CA GLY A 110 3.55 -16.25 -6.13
C GLY A 110 4.44 -16.02 -7.36
N ASP A 111 4.26 -16.86 -8.39
CA ASP A 111 5.04 -16.83 -9.64
C ASP A 111 6.57 -16.84 -9.40
N SER A 112 7.05 -17.46 -8.31
CA SER A 112 8.47 -17.53 -7.96
C SER A 112 9.00 -18.96 -7.98
N LYS A 113 10.33 -19.12 -8.13
CA LYS A 113 11.02 -20.41 -7.98
C LYS A 113 11.20 -20.79 -6.51
N ARG A 114 10.12 -20.81 -5.74
CA ARG A 114 10.10 -21.17 -4.29
C ARG A 114 10.91 -20.22 -3.41
N ILE A 115 10.86 -18.92 -3.73
CA ILE A 115 11.49 -17.88 -2.92
C ILE A 115 10.58 -17.62 -1.71
N VAL A 116 11.17 -17.55 -0.51
CA VAL A 116 10.45 -17.29 0.73
C VAL A 116 9.93 -15.85 0.74
N GLN A 117 8.63 -15.70 1.01
CA GLN A 117 7.96 -14.42 1.20
C GLN A 117 7.80 -14.10 2.68
N ALA A 118 7.38 -15.08 3.48
CA ALA A 118 7.16 -14.86 4.90
C ALA A 118 7.34 -16.15 5.70
N VAL A 119 7.73 -15.99 6.95
CA VAL A 119 7.79 -17.06 7.96
C VAL A 119 6.96 -16.62 9.16
N VAL A 120 5.98 -17.42 9.55
CA VAL A 120 5.10 -17.16 10.69
C VAL A 120 5.52 -18.10 11.82
N TRP A 121 6.19 -17.55 12.83
CA TRP A 121 6.70 -18.27 13.98
C TRP A 121 5.62 -18.42 15.04
N GLN A 122 5.67 -19.55 15.73
CA GLN A 122 4.69 -19.93 16.73
C GLN A 122 5.32 -20.02 18.12
N ASP A 123 4.54 -19.63 19.14
CA ASP A 123 4.88 -19.87 20.54
C ASP A 123 4.70 -21.35 20.91
N SER A 124 4.98 -21.68 22.18
CA SER A 124 4.84 -23.04 22.69
C SER A 124 3.40 -23.58 22.64
N ASP A 125 2.41 -22.69 22.59
CA ASP A 125 0.99 -23.01 22.52
C ASP A 125 0.48 -23.10 21.07
N GLY A 126 1.36 -22.89 20.09
CA GLY A 126 1.05 -22.91 18.66
C GLY A 126 0.37 -21.64 18.13
N LYS A 127 0.25 -20.59 18.94
CA LYS A 127 -0.24 -19.28 18.50
C LYS A 127 0.87 -18.52 17.79
N ILE A 128 0.51 -17.54 16.96
CA ILE A 128 1.49 -16.70 16.29
C ILE A 128 2.20 -15.85 17.34
N ASP A 129 3.53 -15.92 17.33
CA ASP A 129 4.43 -15.09 18.15
C ASP A 129 4.91 -13.88 17.32
N TYR A 130 5.61 -14.15 16.23
CA TYR A 130 6.02 -13.12 15.28
C TYR A 130 6.05 -13.62 13.84
N LYS A 131 6.15 -12.69 12.90
CA LYS A 131 6.23 -12.99 11.47
C LYS A 131 7.35 -12.18 10.82
N ASP A 132 8.23 -12.86 10.10
CA ASP A 132 9.18 -12.25 9.18
C ASP A 132 8.55 -12.14 7.80
N ILE A 133 8.71 -10.98 7.15
CA ILE A 133 8.26 -10.72 5.78
C ILE A 133 9.47 -10.21 5.00
N TYR A 134 9.74 -10.82 3.85
CA TYR A 134 10.92 -10.53 3.03
C TYR A 134 10.51 -9.84 1.73
N LEU A 135 11.45 -9.08 1.17
CA LEU A 135 11.46 -8.70 -0.24
C LEU A 135 11.90 -9.90 -1.09
N ARG A 136 11.62 -9.87 -2.40
CA ARG A 136 12.03 -10.96 -3.33
C ARG A 136 13.53 -11.17 -3.46
N ASP A 137 14.35 -10.20 -3.08
CA ASP A 137 15.81 -10.31 -3.05
C ASP A 137 16.34 -10.80 -1.68
N GLY A 138 15.45 -11.28 -0.80
CA GLY A 138 15.79 -11.91 0.47
C GLY A 138 16.01 -10.94 1.61
N ARG A 139 16.04 -9.62 1.36
CA ARG A 139 16.16 -8.64 2.43
C ARG A 139 14.86 -8.55 3.23
N LEU A 140 14.97 -8.26 4.52
CA LEU A 140 13.82 -8.14 5.40
C LEU A 140 12.98 -6.91 5.01
N PHE A 141 11.71 -7.11 4.72
CA PHE A 141 10.76 -6.03 4.47
C PHE A 141 10.11 -5.55 5.76
N ALA A 142 9.59 -6.47 6.56
CA ALA A 142 8.92 -6.16 7.81
C ALA A 142 8.99 -7.31 8.82
N LYS A 143 8.89 -6.98 10.11
CA LYS A 143 8.56 -7.92 11.19
C LYS A 143 7.25 -7.53 11.83
N GLN A 144 6.43 -8.51 12.18
CA GLN A 144 5.16 -8.28 12.87
C GLN A 144 5.16 -9.06 14.18
N TYR A 145 4.79 -8.42 15.28
CA TYR A 145 4.79 -9.00 16.62
C TYR A 145 3.37 -9.16 17.13
N PHE A 146 3.10 -10.31 17.74
CA PHE A 146 1.78 -10.71 18.18
C PHE A 146 1.79 -11.04 19.67
N SER A 147 0.64 -10.86 20.31
CA SER A 147 0.38 -11.40 21.64
C SER A 147 -1.02 -11.98 21.66
N GLU A 148 -1.14 -13.23 22.12
CA GLU A 148 -2.39 -13.98 22.12
C GLU A 148 -3.06 -14.02 20.72
N GLY A 149 -2.25 -14.04 19.66
CA GLY A 149 -2.72 -14.02 18.27
C GLY A 149 -3.19 -12.66 17.75
N LYS A 150 -3.10 -11.59 18.55
CA LYS A 150 -3.41 -10.21 18.13
C LYS A 150 -2.14 -9.48 17.72
N LEU A 151 -2.17 -8.84 16.55
CA LEU A 151 -1.09 -7.97 16.09
C LEU A 151 -0.92 -6.78 17.04
N LEU A 152 0.31 -6.57 17.53
CA LEU A 152 0.67 -5.46 18.40
C LEU A 152 1.52 -4.42 17.68
N GLU A 153 2.45 -4.87 16.85
CA GLU A 153 3.45 -4.01 16.22
C GLU A 153 3.83 -4.55 14.83
N SER A 154 4.11 -3.65 13.90
CA SER A 154 4.72 -3.95 12.62
C SER A 154 5.89 -3.02 12.39
N ASP A 155 7.10 -3.56 12.42
CA ASP A 155 8.35 -2.88 12.11
C ASP A 155 8.66 -3.05 10.64
N PHE A 156 8.76 -1.94 9.91
CA PHE A 156 9.11 -1.90 8.51
C PHE A 156 10.59 -1.56 8.34
N TYR A 157 11.30 -2.45 7.66
CA TYR A 157 12.72 -2.34 7.35
C TYR A 157 12.96 -1.90 5.91
N PHE A 158 12.05 -2.21 4.98
CA PHE A 158 12.21 -1.89 3.54
C PHE A 158 13.55 -2.37 2.94
N GLY A 159 14.11 -3.46 3.47
CA GLY A 159 15.40 -3.99 3.07
C GLY A 159 16.62 -3.28 3.67
N HIS A 160 16.42 -2.41 4.67
CA HIS A 160 17.47 -1.83 5.50
C HIS A 160 17.75 -2.70 6.74
N PRO A 161 18.95 -2.61 7.34
CA PRO A 161 19.26 -3.33 8.57
C PRO A 161 18.49 -2.83 9.80
N GLU A 162 18.13 -1.55 9.81
CA GLU A 162 17.44 -0.88 10.91
C GLU A 162 15.96 -0.67 10.59
N VAL A 163 15.13 -0.55 11.63
CA VAL A 163 13.71 -0.22 11.50
C VAL A 163 13.56 1.21 10.98
N VAL A 164 12.79 1.38 9.90
CA VAL A 164 12.51 2.67 9.27
C VAL A 164 11.23 3.28 9.84
N VAL A 165 10.17 2.48 9.97
CA VAL A 165 8.86 2.90 10.48
C VAL A 165 8.26 1.78 11.31
N SER A 166 7.64 2.11 12.44
CA SER A 166 6.88 1.15 13.26
C SER A 166 5.41 1.57 13.34
N ASP A 167 4.52 0.63 13.03
CA ASP A 167 3.09 0.78 13.29
C ASP A 167 2.71 0.05 14.58
N TYR A 168 2.00 0.72 15.48
CA TYR A 168 1.49 0.12 16.72
C TYR A 168 -0.02 -0.07 16.65
N TYR A 169 -0.50 -1.18 17.19
CA TYR A 169 -1.88 -1.63 17.07
C TYR A 169 -2.53 -1.80 18.45
N PHE A 170 -3.82 -1.48 18.51
CA PHE A 170 -4.66 -1.69 19.69
C PHE A 170 -6.05 -2.13 19.22
N GLU A 171 -6.59 -3.21 19.80
CA GLU A 171 -7.89 -3.79 19.43
C GLU A 171 -8.06 -4.05 17.92
N GLY A 172 -7.00 -4.55 17.28
CA GLY A 172 -7.01 -4.88 15.85
C GLY A 172 -7.00 -3.67 14.91
N LYS A 173 -6.83 -2.46 15.44
CA LYS A 173 -6.72 -1.22 14.66
C LYS A 173 -5.34 -0.61 14.87
N ARG A 174 -4.78 -0.02 13.80
CA ARG A 174 -3.56 0.79 13.92
C ARG A 174 -3.88 1.98 14.81
N ASN A 175 -3.15 2.10 15.91
CA ASN A 175 -3.31 3.13 16.93
C ASN A 175 -2.43 4.34 16.60
N PHE A 176 -1.15 4.13 16.31
CA PHE A 176 -0.22 5.20 15.95
C PHE A 176 0.95 4.69 15.11
N VAL A 177 1.71 5.63 14.52
CA VAL A 177 2.94 5.36 13.77
C VAL A 177 4.10 6.04 14.47
N TYR A 178 5.25 5.39 14.53
CA TYR A 178 6.48 5.92 15.10
C TYR A 178 7.62 5.88 14.08
N VAL A 179 8.31 7.00 13.92
CA VAL A 179 9.41 7.16 12.96
C VAL A 179 10.44 8.13 13.52
N ALA A 180 11.71 7.72 13.56
CA ALA A 180 12.84 8.58 13.95
C ALA A 180 12.61 9.44 15.22
N GLY A 181 12.02 8.87 16.28
CA GLY A 181 11.74 9.60 17.53
C GLY A 181 10.39 10.33 17.58
N GLN A 182 9.64 10.35 16.48
CA GLN A 182 8.38 11.08 16.36
C GLN A 182 7.17 10.14 16.32
N LYS A 183 6.18 10.43 17.17
CA LYS A 183 4.88 9.75 17.16
C LYS A 183 3.88 10.51 16.30
N HIS A 184 3.21 9.80 15.38
CA HIS A 184 2.10 10.27 14.59
C HIS A 184 0.81 9.58 15.03
N ALA A 185 -0.26 10.35 15.21
CA ALA A 185 -1.54 9.85 15.71
C ALA A 185 -2.24 8.82 14.80
N SER A 186 -1.83 8.73 13.54
CA SER A 186 -2.28 7.69 12.62
C SER A 186 -1.33 7.58 11.43
N ALA A 187 -1.51 6.54 10.61
CA ALA A 187 -0.80 6.39 9.35
C ALA A 187 -1.09 7.52 8.37
N GLU A 188 -2.34 7.96 8.32
CA GLU A 188 -2.80 9.03 7.43
C GLU A 188 -2.13 10.35 7.83
N LYS A 189 -1.95 10.60 9.14
CA LYS A 189 -1.18 11.76 9.63
C LYS A 189 0.31 11.66 9.29
N TYR A 190 0.89 10.47 9.35
CA TYR A 190 2.27 10.25 8.92
C TYR A 190 2.42 10.49 7.40
N ILE A 191 1.55 9.89 6.58
CA ILE A 191 1.52 10.07 5.12
C ILE A 191 1.35 11.55 4.77
N MET A 192 0.40 12.25 5.38
CA MET A 192 0.17 13.68 5.14
C MET A 192 1.41 14.52 5.51
N ASN A 193 2.07 14.20 6.63
CA ASN A 193 3.32 14.85 7.02
C ASN A 193 4.41 14.65 5.95
N THR A 194 4.56 13.43 5.43
CA THR A 194 5.49 13.13 4.32
C THR A 194 5.13 13.92 3.07
N LEU A 195 3.87 13.88 2.62
CA LEU A 195 3.42 14.58 1.40
C LEU A 195 3.57 16.10 1.51
N SER A 196 3.47 16.66 2.71
CA SER A 196 3.67 18.10 2.95
C SER A 196 5.06 18.61 2.57
N LYS A 197 6.08 17.73 2.62
CA LYS A 197 7.46 18.03 2.20
C LYS A 197 7.58 18.27 0.69
N TYR A 198 6.54 17.89 -0.07
CA TYR A 198 6.47 17.94 -1.53
C TYR A 198 5.31 18.81 -2.03
N ALA A 199 4.99 19.89 -1.32
CA ALA A 199 3.84 20.76 -1.62
C ALA A 199 3.86 21.43 -3.02
N GLY A 200 4.99 21.40 -3.72
CA GLY A 200 5.14 21.97 -5.07
C GLY A 200 4.51 21.14 -6.20
N ASN A 201 4.11 19.90 -5.93
CA ASN A 201 3.58 18.99 -6.95
C ASN A 201 2.07 19.15 -7.17
N ASP A 202 1.61 18.68 -8.32
CA ASP A 202 0.19 18.51 -8.64
C ASP A 202 -0.17 17.04 -8.48
N TYR A 203 -1.12 16.76 -7.60
CA TYR A 203 -1.49 15.39 -7.25
C TYR A 203 -2.78 14.99 -7.94
N ASN A 204 -2.92 13.71 -8.25
CA ASN A 204 -4.17 13.14 -8.70
C ASN A 204 -4.51 11.86 -7.93
N VAL A 205 -5.78 11.75 -7.54
CA VAL A 205 -6.40 10.56 -6.95
C VAL A 205 -7.66 10.19 -7.72
N THR A 206 -8.04 8.92 -7.69
CA THR A 206 -9.28 8.46 -8.34
C THR A 206 -10.32 7.88 -7.38
N GLN A 207 -9.90 7.55 -6.17
CA GLN A 207 -10.74 6.91 -5.15
C GLN A 207 -11.18 7.92 -4.10
N LEU A 208 -12.36 7.69 -3.52
CA LEU A 208 -12.93 8.44 -2.39
C LEU A 208 -12.96 7.56 -1.14
N GLN A 209 -11.85 6.88 -0.84
CA GLN A 209 -11.75 5.99 0.31
C GLN A 209 -10.74 6.55 1.31
N ARG A 210 -9.74 5.75 1.68
CA ARG A 210 -8.70 6.11 2.65
C ARG A 210 -7.92 7.35 2.21
N GLU A 211 -7.76 7.54 0.90
CA GLU A 211 -7.07 8.68 0.26
C GLU A 211 -7.54 10.02 0.81
N MET A 212 -8.85 10.16 1.05
CA MET A 212 -9.44 11.41 1.52
C MET A 212 -8.91 11.87 2.88
N SER A 213 -8.29 10.96 3.65
CA SER A 213 -7.71 11.27 4.95
C SER A 213 -6.27 11.82 4.87
N TYR A 214 -5.64 11.78 3.68
CA TYR A 214 -4.24 12.18 3.50
C TYR A 214 -3.95 12.93 2.19
N VAL A 215 -4.97 13.31 1.40
CA VAL A 215 -4.74 14.10 0.17
C VAL A 215 -4.08 15.45 0.51
N PRO A 216 -2.98 15.81 -0.18
CA PRO A 216 -2.31 17.09 0.00
C PRO A 216 -2.99 18.21 -0.80
N LYS A 217 -2.51 19.45 -0.61
CA LYS A 217 -2.92 20.60 -1.44
C LYS A 217 -2.65 20.32 -2.91
N ARG A 218 -3.43 20.99 -3.77
CA ARG A 218 -3.34 20.88 -5.25
C ARG A 218 -3.65 19.47 -5.74
N THR A 219 -4.61 18.81 -5.09
CA THR A 219 -5.10 17.51 -5.55
C THR A 219 -6.22 17.67 -6.56
N THR A 220 -6.13 16.94 -7.65
CA THR A 220 -7.21 16.67 -8.59
C THR A 220 -7.86 15.33 -8.24
N LEU A 221 -9.19 15.31 -8.14
CA LEU A 221 -9.95 14.07 -8.06
C LEU A 221 -10.48 13.71 -9.46
N THR A 222 -10.02 12.59 -10.02
CA THR A 222 -10.50 12.09 -11.31
C THR A 222 -11.48 10.94 -11.10
N ILE A 223 -12.75 11.16 -11.40
CA ILE A 223 -13.79 10.16 -11.20
C ILE A 223 -14.01 9.38 -12.50
N LEU A 224 -13.81 8.07 -12.42
CA LEU A 224 -13.94 7.16 -13.56
C LEU A 224 -15.23 6.33 -13.56
N ASP A 225 -15.88 6.27 -12.41
CA ASP A 225 -17.08 5.49 -12.17
C ASP A 225 -18.31 6.39 -12.16
N GLU A 226 -19.49 5.78 -12.02
CA GLU A 226 -20.72 6.54 -11.90
C GLU A 226 -20.77 7.30 -10.57
N LEU A 227 -21.27 8.54 -10.60
CA LEU A 227 -21.28 9.41 -9.42
C LEU A 227 -22.31 9.04 -8.33
N SER A 228 -23.09 7.97 -8.50
CA SER A 228 -24.18 7.64 -7.57
C SER A 228 -24.09 6.24 -7.01
N ASN A 229 -24.61 6.11 -5.80
CA ASN A 229 -25.05 4.83 -5.28
C ASN A 229 -26.30 4.34 -6.04
N GLU A 230 -26.71 3.09 -5.80
CA GLU A 230 -27.91 2.46 -6.39
C GLU A 230 -29.21 3.27 -6.16
N LYS A 231 -29.20 4.24 -5.24
CA LYS A 231 -30.33 5.12 -4.89
C LYS A 231 -30.33 6.49 -5.58
N ARG A 232 -29.49 6.70 -6.60
CA ARG A 232 -29.35 7.95 -7.39
C ARG A 232 -28.75 9.15 -6.64
N ASP A 233 -28.35 9.01 -5.39
CA ASP A 233 -27.69 10.09 -4.64
C ASP A 233 -26.22 10.20 -5.00
N ILE A 234 -25.76 11.44 -5.20
CA ILE A 234 -24.34 11.75 -5.37
C ILE A 234 -23.60 11.35 -4.09
N TRP A 235 -22.41 10.75 -4.23
CA TRP A 235 -21.59 10.38 -3.08
C TRP A 235 -21.45 11.52 -2.07
N SER A 236 -21.74 11.24 -0.80
CA SER A 236 -21.77 12.24 0.28
C SER A 236 -20.45 12.98 0.40
N GLN A 237 -19.33 12.25 0.30
CA GLN A 237 -18.00 12.84 0.31
C GLN A 237 -17.75 13.81 -0.85
N LEU A 238 -18.22 13.48 -2.06
CA LEU A 238 -18.11 14.38 -3.20
C LEU A 238 -18.89 15.68 -2.96
N THR A 239 -20.06 15.58 -2.32
CA THR A 239 -20.85 16.77 -1.95
C THR A 239 -20.11 17.68 -0.96
N VAL A 240 -19.40 17.11 0.01
CA VAL A 240 -18.56 17.88 0.96
C VAL A 240 -17.45 18.61 0.21
N ILE A 241 -16.73 17.92 -0.68
CA ILE A 241 -15.63 18.49 -1.47
C ILE A 241 -16.11 19.64 -2.35
N LEU A 242 -17.29 19.51 -2.97
CA LEU A 242 -17.85 20.53 -3.86
C LEU A 242 -18.28 21.80 -3.10
N LYS A 243 -18.79 21.65 -1.87
CA LYS A 243 -19.27 22.77 -1.04
C LYS A 243 -18.13 23.52 -0.33
N ASP A 244 -17.04 22.83 -0.01
CA ASP A 244 -15.90 23.42 0.68
C ASP A 244 -14.92 24.08 -0.30
N ASN A 245 -14.89 25.41 -0.36
CA ASN A 245 -13.98 26.15 -1.23
C ASN A 245 -12.49 26.06 -0.81
N GLN A 246 -12.20 25.64 0.42
CA GLN A 246 -10.85 25.53 0.96
C GLN A 246 -10.32 24.08 1.00
N HIS A 247 -11.10 23.12 0.51
CA HIS A 247 -10.69 21.72 0.44
C HIS A 247 -9.38 21.53 -0.34
N GLU A 248 -8.58 20.56 0.09
CA GLU A 248 -7.31 20.12 -0.52
C GLU A 248 -7.45 19.71 -2.00
N ILE A 249 -8.66 19.24 -2.34
CA ILE A 249 -9.10 18.93 -3.70
C ILE A 249 -9.65 20.19 -4.34
N THR A 250 -8.88 20.75 -5.26
CA THR A 250 -9.19 22.00 -5.94
C THR A 250 -9.83 21.80 -7.31
N ARG A 251 -9.65 20.61 -7.89
CA ARG A 251 -10.17 20.24 -9.22
C ARG A 251 -10.80 18.86 -9.20
N ILE A 252 -11.93 18.70 -9.87
CA ILE A 252 -12.62 17.43 -10.08
C ILE A 252 -12.79 17.21 -11.58
N LEU A 253 -12.27 16.09 -12.08
CA LEU A 253 -12.40 15.67 -13.47
C LEU A 253 -13.43 14.56 -13.58
N VAL A 254 -14.39 14.74 -14.48
CA VAL A 254 -15.46 13.78 -14.74
C VAL A 254 -15.68 13.64 -16.26
N ASP A 255 -16.26 12.52 -16.70
CA ASP A 255 -16.72 12.40 -18.08
C ASP A 255 -17.93 13.32 -18.37
N GLN A 256 -18.34 13.38 -19.64
CA GLN A 256 -19.47 14.21 -20.07
C GLN A 256 -20.79 13.83 -19.38
N LYS A 257 -21.06 12.53 -19.18
CA LYS A 257 -22.29 12.03 -18.55
C LYS A 257 -22.38 12.52 -17.11
N ASN A 258 -21.31 12.35 -16.35
CA ASN A 258 -21.17 12.75 -14.96
C ASN A 258 -21.15 14.27 -14.79
N TYR A 259 -20.54 15.01 -15.72
CA TYR A 259 -20.59 16.48 -15.72
C TYR A 259 -22.03 17.01 -15.82
N LEU A 260 -22.82 16.46 -16.74
CA LEU A 260 -24.22 16.84 -16.93
C LEU A 260 -25.06 16.47 -15.70
N LYS A 261 -24.83 15.28 -15.13
CA LYS A 261 -25.49 14.84 -13.90
C LYS A 261 -25.23 15.80 -12.73
N LEU A 262 -23.98 16.21 -12.50
CA LEU A 262 -23.66 17.18 -11.44
C LEU A 262 -24.33 18.53 -11.68
N ARG A 263 -24.35 19.02 -12.92
CA ARG A 263 -25.01 20.29 -13.26
C ARG A 263 -26.50 20.29 -12.90
N MET A 264 -27.18 19.14 -13.02
CA MET A 264 -28.61 19.01 -12.70
C MET A 264 -28.90 18.94 -11.20
N THR A 265 -27.90 18.67 -10.35
CA THR A 265 -28.08 18.53 -8.90
C THR A 265 -28.14 19.86 -8.15
N GLY A 266 -27.78 20.97 -8.80
CA GLY A 266 -27.66 22.29 -8.16
C GLY A 266 -26.43 22.42 -7.25
N LEU A 267 -25.52 21.43 -7.22
CA LEU A 267 -24.27 21.51 -6.47
C LEU A 267 -23.30 22.54 -7.09
N PRO A 268 -22.39 23.12 -6.29
CA PRO A 268 -21.39 24.06 -6.80
C PRO A 268 -20.52 23.43 -7.89
N MET A 269 -20.49 24.03 -9.08
CA MET A 269 -19.74 23.51 -10.23
C MET A 269 -18.33 24.10 -10.38
N LYS A 270 -17.91 25.00 -9.48
CA LYS A 270 -16.66 25.76 -9.59
C LYS A 270 -15.41 24.87 -9.76
N LYS A 271 -15.40 23.70 -9.11
CA LYS A 271 -14.28 22.75 -9.15
C LYS A 271 -14.40 21.70 -10.25
N VAL A 272 -15.55 21.61 -10.93
CA VAL A 272 -15.89 20.48 -11.79
C VAL A 272 -15.55 20.80 -13.24
N HIS A 273 -14.77 19.93 -13.87
CA HIS A 273 -14.38 20.06 -15.27
C HIS A 273 -14.60 18.75 -16.01
N ARG A 274 -14.90 18.86 -17.30
CA ARG A 274 -14.91 17.71 -18.19
C ARG A 274 -13.48 17.22 -18.39
N ARG A 275 -13.31 15.90 -18.32
CA ARG A 275 -12.11 15.22 -18.78
C ARG A 275 -12.18 15.11 -20.30
N ASN A 276 -11.14 15.60 -20.97
CA ASN A 276 -10.98 15.44 -22.42
C ASN A 276 -10.68 13.97 -22.78
#